data_AF-A0A967BJK6-F1
#
_entry.id   AF-A0A967BJK6-F1
#
_cell.length_a   1.000
_cell.length_b   1.000
_cell.length_c   1.000
_cell.angle_alpha   90.00
_cell.angle_beta   90.00
_cell.angle_gamma   90.00
#
_symmetry.space_group_name_H-M   'P 1'
#
loop_
_entity.id
_entity.type
_entity.pdbx_description
1 polymer ?
#
loop_
_entity_poly.entity_id
_entity_poly.type
_entity_poly.pdbx_seq_one_letter_code
_entity_poly.pdbx_strand_id
1 'polypeptide(L)'
;KQFFWKTIVLISIALLIGCSAAGKLIKSGDEAVARGDHFTAANNYISALSTDPTHRIALEKLSLTVRPAYEQKLRMAEGYKAQNNLESALTEYKELKNFIRRVKNYITLNFVPIDIAQAIKEVSAGAAEKHYQIAENLYKQSQYEKAIREYKTVLDFTNPYKDTDKKIADSYYIIASNYGQSKHYRSAANNYKYASKRVRGYKDAAQRAATIYYNLGTYFLSKKQCRKAFEDLSEAKKLSPQFSSVDKKLSKAKECATVKIAFVKFDNTTGRNLAGMELGDFIFETIKTKVQNQASQFIRMLDREQLLVLAQEQQISTGYLDLDSGSAGSINLEGVHYLVFGKINQVRVVHPGLSKNRVSDKYSYSVKVPYVDKNGKRRTEIKWREGTMLYSIYEDKLSVTISGSIRIVEAKTGVVIINHQISEHQSDEIMYANNFSAPHDLSSRSVSYSSDIHNLSNARRELKDVGVFANRITESIANDMTRKILSKLDRTPSISDPTNLTF
;
A
#
# COMPACT_ATOMS: atom_id res chain seq x y z
N LYS A 1 65.72 43.53 47.27
CA LYS A 1 64.66 44.51 47.61
C LYS A 1 63.32 43.96 47.10
N GLN A 2 62.43 43.63 48.04
CA GLN A 2 60.93 43.60 47.97
C GLN A 2 60.25 43.10 46.67
N PHE A 3 59.66 41.89 46.66
CA PHE A 3 58.27 41.49 47.06
C PHE A 3 57.41 41.22 45.79
N PHE A 4 57.22 39.95 45.39
CA PHE A 4 56.03 39.09 45.60
C PHE A 4 54.82 39.34 44.67
N TRP A 5 54.53 38.41 43.73
CA TRP A 5 53.41 37.44 43.76
C TRP A 5 52.71 37.15 42.40
N LYS A 6 52.51 35.84 42.15
CA LYS A 6 51.37 35.13 41.50
C LYS A 6 51.22 34.93 39.97
N THR A 7 51.46 33.66 39.59
CA THR A 7 50.61 32.70 38.81
C THR A 7 49.97 33.07 37.46
N ILE A 8 50.46 32.38 36.41
CA ILE A 8 49.77 31.41 35.53
C ILE A 8 48.25 31.61 35.33
N VAL A 9 47.79 31.72 34.07
CA VAL A 9 46.86 30.78 33.40
C VAL A 9 46.75 31.13 31.91
N LEU A 10 47.05 30.12 31.09
CA LEU A 10 46.88 30.05 29.64
C LEU A 10 45.43 29.62 29.37
N ILE A 11 44.58 30.50 28.82
CA ILE A 11 43.26 30.12 28.30
C ILE A 11 43.18 30.53 26.84
N SER A 12 43.23 29.50 26.00
CA SER A 12 42.85 29.48 24.60
C SER A 12 41.40 29.93 24.43
N ILE A 13 41.16 31.14 23.94
CA ILE A 13 39.86 31.54 23.39
C ILE A 13 39.99 31.43 21.86
N ALA A 14 39.71 30.23 21.36
CA ALA A 14 39.27 30.05 19.99
C ALA A 14 37.88 30.69 19.87
N LEU A 15 37.82 31.92 19.35
CA LEU A 15 36.58 32.55 18.88
C LEU A 15 36.09 31.74 17.66
N LEU A 16 35.28 30.72 17.93
CA LEU A 16 34.41 30.12 16.94
C LEU A 16 33.39 31.19 16.53
N ILE A 17 33.65 31.88 15.41
CA ILE A 17 32.61 32.59 14.66
C ILE A 17 31.71 31.52 14.05
N GLY A 18 30.85 30.95 14.89
CA GLY A 18 29.70 30.19 14.44
C GLY A 18 28.73 31.18 13.82
N CYS A 19 28.78 31.32 12.49
CA CYS A 19 27.81 32.09 11.74
C CYS A 19 26.44 31.43 11.98
N SER A 20 25.65 31.98 12.91
CA SER A 20 24.33 31.47 13.26
C SER A 20 23.46 31.42 12.00
N ALA A 21 22.55 30.45 11.92
CA ALA A 21 21.67 30.30 10.77
C ALA A 21 20.92 31.61 10.44
N ALA A 22 20.54 32.38 11.48
CA ALA A 22 19.94 33.71 11.34
C ALA A 22 20.90 34.73 10.68
N GLY A 23 22.19 34.73 11.01
CA GLY A 23 23.19 35.63 10.40
C GLY A 23 23.35 35.41 8.89
N LYS A 24 23.31 34.15 8.43
CA LYS A 24 23.34 33.83 6.99
C LYS A 24 22.10 34.35 6.26
N LEU A 25 20.92 34.20 6.86
CA LEU A 25 19.66 34.69 6.30
C LEU A 25 19.63 36.21 6.23
N ILE A 26 20.13 36.91 7.25
CA ILE A 26 20.26 38.37 7.24
C ILE A 26 21.18 38.84 6.10
N LYS A 27 22.35 38.21 5.94
CA LYS A 27 23.28 38.53 4.84
C LYS A 27 22.63 38.31 3.47
N SER A 28 21.93 37.19 3.28
CA SER A 28 21.18 36.92 2.04
C SER A 28 20.08 37.97 1.78
N GLY A 29 19.44 38.46 2.85
CA GLY A 29 18.51 39.58 2.78
C GLY A 29 19.18 40.88 2.30
N ASP A 30 20.35 41.21 2.83
CA ASP A 30 21.12 42.41 2.45
C ASP A 30 21.55 42.36 0.98
N GLU A 31 22.01 41.20 0.51
CA GLU A 31 22.35 40.98 -0.89
C GLU A 31 21.13 41.15 -1.80
N ALA A 32 19.94 40.73 -1.36
CA ALA A 32 18.70 40.95 -2.10
C ALA A 32 18.29 42.43 -2.14
N VAL A 33 18.47 43.18 -1.04
CA VAL A 33 18.28 44.65 -1.02
C VAL A 33 19.21 45.33 -2.02
N ALA A 34 20.49 44.94 -2.06
CA ALA A 34 21.48 45.51 -2.98
C ALA A 34 21.11 45.30 -4.46
N ARG A 35 20.34 44.25 -4.77
CA ARG A 35 19.80 43.97 -6.12
C ARG A 35 18.44 44.63 -6.38
N GLY A 36 17.85 45.34 -5.42
CA GLY A 36 16.51 45.90 -5.52
C GLY A 36 15.37 44.88 -5.35
N ASP A 37 15.68 43.65 -4.92
CA ASP A 37 14.68 42.61 -4.65
C ASP A 37 14.25 42.64 -3.18
N HIS A 38 13.43 43.64 -2.87
CA HIS A 38 12.98 43.90 -1.51
C HIS A 38 12.04 42.80 -0.97
N PHE A 39 11.27 42.13 -1.84
CA PHE A 39 10.40 41.03 -1.41
C PHE A 39 11.20 39.81 -0.94
N THR A 40 12.22 39.41 -1.71
CA THR A 40 13.13 38.34 -1.28
C THR A 40 13.88 38.74 -0.02
N ALA A 41 14.35 39.99 0.06
CA ALA A 41 15.01 40.51 1.27
C ALA A 41 14.14 40.38 2.52
N ALA A 42 12.90 40.88 2.46
CA ALA A 42 11.96 40.83 3.58
C ALA A 42 11.63 39.38 3.99
N ASN A 43 11.48 38.46 3.03
CA ASN A 43 11.28 37.04 3.32
C ASN A 43 12.48 36.40 4.02
N ASN A 44 13.71 36.74 3.63
CA ASN A 44 14.92 36.28 4.31
C ASN A 44 15.00 36.78 5.75
N TYR A 45 14.61 38.03 6.01
CA TYR A 45 14.53 38.55 7.39
C TYR A 45 13.43 37.87 8.21
N ILE A 46 12.26 37.62 7.62
CA ILE A 46 11.19 36.84 8.28
C ILE A 46 11.69 35.42 8.61
N SER A 47 12.44 34.78 7.70
CA SER A 47 13.03 33.46 7.96
C SER A 47 14.07 33.52 9.09
N ALA A 48 14.88 34.57 9.16
CA ALA A 48 15.80 34.77 10.30
C ALA A 48 15.03 34.91 11.62
N LEU A 49 13.93 35.67 11.62
CA LEU A 49 13.04 35.85 12.77
C LEU A 49 12.23 34.60 13.15
N SER A 50 12.04 33.68 12.21
CA SER A 50 11.47 32.36 12.53
C SER A 50 12.45 31.48 13.33
N THR A 51 13.76 31.74 13.20
CA THR A 51 14.80 31.06 13.98
C THR A 51 15.06 31.75 15.32
N ASP A 52 15.05 33.08 15.33
CA ASP A 52 15.21 33.91 16.52
C ASP A 52 14.24 35.11 16.48
N PRO A 53 13.05 35.00 17.12
CA PRO A 53 12.00 36.01 17.03
C PRO A 53 12.35 37.38 17.60
N THR A 54 13.34 37.48 18.49
CA THR A 54 13.72 38.74 19.15
C THR A 54 15.01 39.34 18.55
N HIS A 55 15.49 38.78 17.44
CA HIS A 55 16.73 39.21 16.79
C HIS A 55 16.66 40.67 16.31
N ARG A 56 17.25 41.60 17.09
CA ARG A 56 17.14 43.05 16.89
C ARG A 56 17.46 43.53 15.47
N ILE A 57 18.56 43.05 14.88
CA ILE A 57 18.99 43.46 13.53
C ILE A 57 17.99 43.00 12.46
N ALA A 58 17.38 41.82 12.62
CA ALA A 58 16.44 41.30 11.65
C ALA A 58 15.08 42.02 11.75
N LEU A 59 14.65 42.38 12.97
CA LEU A 59 13.49 43.24 13.18
C LEU A 59 13.68 44.62 12.56
N GLU A 60 14.84 45.24 12.78
CA GLU A 60 15.19 46.54 12.20
C GLU A 60 15.21 46.49 10.67
N LYS A 61 15.91 45.52 10.08
CA LYS A 61 15.96 45.34 8.62
C LYS A 61 14.60 45.02 8.02
N LEU A 62 13.77 44.19 8.68
CA LEU A 62 12.40 43.94 8.23
C LEU A 62 11.55 45.21 8.27
N SER A 63 11.65 46.02 9.33
CA SER A 63 10.94 47.29 9.47
C SER A 63 11.28 48.29 8.36
N LEU A 64 12.54 48.33 7.91
CA LEU A 64 12.97 49.18 6.81
C LEU A 64 12.54 48.64 5.43
N THR A 65 12.46 47.32 5.26
CA THR A 65 12.24 46.68 3.95
C THR A 65 10.80 46.26 3.68
N VAL A 66 9.95 46.19 4.69
CA VAL A 66 8.55 45.74 4.57
C VAL A 66 7.75 46.57 3.56
N ARG A 67 7.87 47.91 3.59
CA ARG A 67 7.12 48.78 2.68
C ARG A 67 7.60 48.63 1.23
N PRO A 68 8.91 48.73 0.92
CA PRO A 68 9.41 48.45 -0.43
C PRO A 68 9.04 47.05 -0.94
N ALA A 69 9.09 46.02 -0.09
CA ALA A 69 8.70 44.65 -0.43
C ALA A 69 7.20 44.55 -0.77
N TYR A 70 6.36 45.18 0.05
CA TYR A 70 4.92 45.28 -0.17
C TYR A 70 4.61 45.98 -1.49
N GLU A 71 5.19 47.16 -1.73
CA GLU A 71 4.97 47.93 -2.95
C GLU A 71 5.48 47.19 -4.20
N GLN A 72 6.62 46.51 -4.12
CA GLN A 72 7.13 45.68 -5.21
C GLN A 72 6.11 44.61 -5.61
N LYS A 73 5.58 43.85 -4.65
CA LYS A 73 4.59 42.80 -4.94
C LYS A 73 3.25 43.35 -5.39
N LEU A 74 2.80 44.46 -4.79
CA LEU A 74 1.58 45.13 -5.23
C LEU A 74 1.70 45.60 -6.68
N ARG A 75 2.85 46.17 -7.08
CA ARG A 75 3.11 46.57 -8.47
C ARG A 75 3.06 45.39 -9.42
N MET A 76 3.59 44.22 -9.04
CA MET A 76 3.51 43.01 -9.87
C MET A 76 2.05 42.56 -10.05
N ALA A 77 1.28 42.51 -8.94
CA ALA A 77 -0.13 42.13 -8.97
C ALA A 77 -0.97 43.07 -9.85
N GLU A 78 -0.84 44.39 -9.66
CA GLU A 78 -1.54 45.39 -10.47
C GLU A 78 -1.06 45.38 -11.93
N GLY A 79 0.24 45.12 -12.18
CA GLY A 79 0.80 44.99 -13.52
C GLY A 79 0.18 43.84 -14.30
N TYR A 80 0.07 42.66 -13.71
CA TYR A 80 -0.63 41.53 -14.33
C TYR A 80 -2.12 41.80 -14.51
N LYS A 81 -2.77 42.45 -13.54
CA LYS A 81 -4.17 42.85 -13.63
C LYS A 81 -4.42 43.79 -14.81
N ALA A 82 -3.56 44.81 -14.98
CA ALA A 82 -3.65 45.76 -16.09
C ALA A 82 -3.45 45.11 -17.47
N GLN A 83 -2.66 44.03 -17.54
CA GLN A 83 -2.48 43.21 -18.75
C GLN A 83 -3.59 42.18 -18.97
N ASN A 84 -4.66 42.21 -18.15
CA ASN A 84 -5.74 41.21 -18.15
C ASN A 84 -5.25 39.75 -17.90
N ASN A 85 -4.07 39.60 -17.29
CA ASN A 85 -3.56 38.32 -16.80
C ASN A 85 -4.00 38.11 -15.35
N LEU A 86 -5.29 37.83 -15.19
CA LEU A 86 -5.96 37.79 -13.89
C LEU A 86 -5.47 36.63 -13.00
N GLU A 87 -5.01 35.53 -13.59
CA GLU A 87 -4.48 34.37 -12.85
C GLU A 87 -3.13 34.66 -12.20
N SER A 88 -2.21 35.28 -12.94
CA SER A 88 -0.93 35.73 -12.40
C SER A 88 -1.15 36.85 -11.37
N ALA A 89 -2.07 37.79 -11.65
CA ALA A 89 -2.44 38.83 -10.67
C ALA A 89 -2.95 38.21 -9.36
N LEU A 90 -3.83 37.22 -9.44
CA LEU A 90 -4.39 36.53 -8.28
C LEU A 90 -3.31 35.80 -7.46
N THR A 91 -2.34 35.20 -8.15
CA THR A 91 -1.17 34.58 -7.51
C THR A 91 -0.39 35.60 -6.69
N GLU A 92 -0.06 36.74 -7.30
CA GLU A 92 0.68 37.81 -6.63
C GLU A 92 -0.08 38.42 -5.45
N TYR A 93 -1.40 38.67 -5.56
CA TYR A 93 -2.19 39.15 -4.42
C TYR A 93 -2.26 38.12 -3.28
N LYS A 94 -2.37 36.82 -3.57
CA LYS A 94 -2.35 35.75 -2.56
C LYS A 94 -1.00 35.70 -1.84
N GLU A 95 0.09 35.83 -2.58
CA GLU A 95 1.44 35.94 -1.99
C GLU A 95 1.57 37.19 -1.11
N LEU A 96 1.08 38.34 -1.59
CA LEU A 96 1.09 39.60 -0.85
C LEU A 96 0.28 39.50 0.46
N LYS A 97 -0.91 38.86 0.43
CA LYS A 97 -1.72 38.58 1.62
C LYS A 97 -0.95 37.72 2.63
N ASN A 98 -0.30 36.67 2.15
CA ASN A 98 0.50 35.78 2.99
C ASN A 98 1.72 36.47 3.58
N PHE A 99 2.40 37.31 2.79
CA PHE A 99 3.52 38.11 3.22
C PHE A 99 3.12 39.06 4.36
N ILE A 100 2.08 39.87 4.16
CA ILE A 100 1.58 40.79 5.20
C ILE A 100 1.17 40.06 6.47
N ARG A 101 0.51 38.90 6.34
CA ARG A 101 0.17 38.05 7.50
C ARG A 101 1.43 37.63 8.28
N ARG A 102 2.49 37.21 7.59
CA ARG A 102 3.75 36.80 8.23
C ARG A 102 4.48 37.96 8.88
N VAL A 103 4.51 39.12 8.23
CA VAL A 103 5.14 40.33 8.79
C VAL A 103 4.47 40.76 10.09
N LYS A 104 3.13 40.75 10.14
CA LYS A 104 2.34 41.12 11.32
C LYS A 104 2.61 40.25 12.56
N ASN A 105 3.26 39.10 12.42
CA ASN A 105 3.69 38.27 13.55
C ASN A 105 4.90 38.86 14.29
N TYR A 106 5.66 39.77 13.66
CA TYR A 106 6.93 40.27 14.19
C TYR A 106 6.94 41.79 14.38
N ILE A 107 6.30 42.54 13.48
CA ILE A 107 6.30 44.01 13.52
C ILE A 107 4.91 44.59 13.23
N THR A 108 4.66 45.77 13.79
CA THR A 108 3.52 46.61 13.42
C THR A 108 3.85 47.37 12.14
N LEU A 109 2.91 47.39 11.19
CA LEU A 109 3.09 48.14 9.94
C LEU A 109 2.95 49.64 10.20
N ASN A 110 3.88 50.43 9.64
CA ASN A 110 3.84 51.90 9.67
C ASN A 110 3.17 52.50 8.42
N PHE A 111 2.47 51.68 7.64
CA PHE A 111 1.69 52.08 6.48
C PHE A 111 0.38 51.30 6.47
N VAL A 112 -0.60 51.81 5.72
CA VAL A 112 -1.91 51.17 5.56
C VAL A 112 -1.91 50.36 4.26
N PRO A 113 -1.95 49.02 4.31
CA PRO A 113 -2.10 48.22 3.09
C PRO A 113 -3.49 48.45 2.46
N ILE A 114 -3.58 48.27 1.15
CA ILE A 114 -4.87 48.14 0.46
C ILE A 114 -5.71 46.99 1.07
N ASP A 115 -7.00 46.96 0.75
CA ASP A 115 -7.83 45.79 1.02
C ASP A 115 -7.49 44.64 0.06
N ILE A 116 -6.45 43.87 0.41
CA ILE A 116 -5.98 42.72 -0.39
C ILE A 116 -7.07 41.65 -0.48
N ALA A 117 -7.94 41.51 0.52
CA ALA A 117 -9.02 40.53 0.50
C ALA A 117 -10.07 40.90 -0.56
N GLN A 118 -10.45 42.17 -0.61
CA GLN A 118 -11.35 42.69 -1.64
C GLN A 118 -10.69 42.62 -3.03
N ALA A 119 -9.41 42.97 -3.17
CA ALA A 119 -8.69 42.86 -4.45
C ALA A 119 -8.64 41.40 -4.97
N ILE A 120 -8.36 40.43 -4.09
CA ILE A 120 -8.41 38.99 -4.43
C ILE A 120 -9.81 38.60 -4.90
N LYS A 121 -10.86 39.06 -4.21
CA LYS A 121 -12.25 38.75 -4.56
C LYS A 121 -12.61 39.30 -5.94
N GLU A 122 -12.27 40.56 -6.22
CA GLU A 122 -12.53 41.21 -7.52
C GLU A 122 -11.80 40.51 -8.67
N VAL A 123 -10.50 40.24 -8.51
CA VAL A 123 -9.70 39.57 -9.54
C VAL A 123 -10.16 38.14 -9.77
N SER A 124 -10.52 37.41 -8.70
CA SER A 124 -11.09 36.07 -8.82
C SER A 124 -12.42 36.08 -9.58
N ALA A 125 -13.30 37.06 -9.31
CA ALA A 125 -14.56 37.21 -10.03
C ALA A 125 -14.34 37.56 -11.52
N GLY A 126 -13.34 38.38 -11.83
CA GLY A 126 -12.94 38.67 -13.22
C GLY A 126 -12.37 37.46 -13.95
N ALA A 127 -11.51 36.67 -13.29
CA ALA A 127 -10.98 35.42 -13.84
C ALA A 127 -12.10 34.41 -14.09
N ALA A 128 -13.01 34.25 -13.12
CA ALA A 128 -14.22 33.44 -13.27
C ALA A 128 -15.07 33.90 -14.45
N GLU A 129 -15.31 35.20 -14.63
CA GLU A 129 -16.08 35.72 -15.78
C GLU A 129 -15.40 35.39 -17.12
N LYS A 130 -14.08 35.56 -17.21
CA LYS A 130 -13.31 35.25 -18.42
C LYS A 130 -13.48 33.78 -18.81
N HIS A 131 -13.26 32.85 -17.88
CA HIS A 131 -13.45 31.41 -18.16
C HIS A 131 -14.90 31.06 -18.43
N TYR A 132 -15.85 31.75 -17.79
CA TYR A 132 -17.28 31.54 -18.02
C TYR A 132 -17.65 31.91 -19.46
N GLN A 133 -17.16 33.02 -19.99
CA GLN A 133 -17.40 33.42 -21.39
C GLN A 133 -16.77 32.44 -22.39
N ILE A 134 -15.57 31.94 -22.10
CA ILE A 134 -14.92 30.89 -22.92
C ILE A 134 -15.77 29.62 -22.91
N ALA A 135 -16.24 29.19 -21.74
CA ALA A 135 -17.08 28.02 -21.57
C ALA A 135 -18.42 28.16 -22.33
N GLU A 136 -19.08 29.32 -22.25
CA GLU A 136 -20.31 29.61 -22.99
C GLU A 136 -20.09 29.55 -24.51
N ASN A 137 -18.97 30.06 -25.01
CA ASN A 137 -18.64 29.98 -26.43
C ASN A 137 -18.42 28.53 -26.88
N LEU A 138 -17.65 27.75 -26.12
CA LEU A 138 -17.44 26.32 -26.38
C LEU A 138 -18.75 25.53 -26.33
N TYR A 139 -19.62 25.85 -25.37
CA TYR A 139 -20.93 25.25 -25.23
C TYR A 139 -21.81 25.52 -26.47
N LYS A 140 -21.84 26.77 -26.97
CA LYS A 140 -22.57 27.15 -28.19
C LYS A 140 -22.04 26.44 -29.44
N GLN A 141 -20.75 26.11 -29.47
CA GLN A 141 -20.11 25.33 -30.54
C GLN A 141 -20.26 23.81 -30.35
N SER A 142 -21.09 23.36 -29.41
CA SER A 142 -21.28 21.94 -29.06
C SER A 142 -20.00 21.22 -28.61
N GLN A 143 -18.97 21.95 -28.19
CA GLN A 143 -17.72 21.40 -27.63
C GLN A 143 -17.87 21.15 -26.12
N TYR A 144 -18.86 20.35 -25.73
CA TYR A 144 -19.32 20.20 -24.35
C TYR A 144 -18.24 19.71 -23.38
N GLU A 145 -17.37 18.79 -23.77
CA GLU A 145 -16.28 18.31 -22.92
C GLU A 145 -15.25 19.40 -22.61
N LYS A 146 -15.00 20.30 -23.56
CA LYS A 146 -14.12 21.46 -23.34
C LYS A 146 -14.82 22.50 -22.47
N ALA A 147 -16.09 22.78 -22.75
CA ALA A 147 -16.91 23.69 -21.95
C ALA A 147 -16.96 23.25 -20.48
N ILE A 148 -17.14 21.95 -20.20
CA ILE A 148 -17.13 21.40 -18.83
C ILE A 148 -15.81 21.69 -18.11
N ARG A 149 -14.66 21.62 -18.79
CA ARG A 149 -13.36 21.93 -18.18
C ARG A 149 -13.28 23.40 -17.79
N GLU A 150 -13.63 24.29 -18.71
CA GLU A 150 -13.64 25.72 -18.45
C GLU A 150 -14.62 26.11 -17.34
N TYR A 151 -15.84 25.56 -17.32
CA TYR A 151 -16.79 25.77 -16.23
C TYR A 151 -16.27 25.24 -14.87
N LYS A 152 -15.48 24.17 -14.85
CA LYS A 152 -14.83 23.72 -13.60
C LYS A 152 -13.78 24.74 -13.15
N THR A 153 -12.97 25.25 -14.08
CA THR A 153 -12.01 26.32 -13.82
C THR A 153 -12.68 27.58 -13.27
N VAL A 154 -13.86 27.96 -13.77
CA VAL A 154 -14.67 29.06 -13.19
C VAL A 154 -14.90 28.84 -11.69
N LEU A 155 -15.23 27.61 -11.29
CA LEU A 155 -15.54 27.26 -9.90
C LEU A 155 -14.30 27.10 -9.03
N ASP A 156 -13.13 26.87 -9.63
CA ASP A 156 -11.86 26.94 -8.92
C ASP A 156 -11.51 28.40 -8.54
N PHE A 157 -11.95 29.38 -9.34
CA PHE A 157 -11.80 30.81 -9.01
C PHE A 157 -12.90 31.33 -8.09
N THR A 158 -14.16 30.99 -8.32
CA THR A 158 -15.30 31.45 -7.52
C THR A 158 -16.39 30.40 -7.49
N ASN A 159 -16.77 29.93 -6.30
CA ASN A 159 -17.83 28.94 -6.13
C ASN A 159 -18.76 29.37 -4.97
N PRO A 160 -20.07 29.55 -5.21
CA PRO A 160 -20.79 29.39 -6.48
C PRO A 160 -20.54 30.54 -7.48
N TYR A 161 -20.74 30.28 -8.77
CA TYR A 161 -20.70 31.30 -9.82
C TYR A 161 -21.81 31.11 -10.85
N LYS A 162 -22.72 32.10 -10.95
CA LYS A 162 -23.86 32.10 -11.89
C LYS A 162 -24.58 30.74 -11.90
N ASP A 163 -24.92 30.22 -13.09
CA ASP A 163 -25.52 28.92 -13.34
C ASP A 163 -24.49 27.85 -13.76
N THR A 164 -23.21 28.04 -13.44
CA THR A 164 -22.10 27.17 -13.87
C THR A 164 -22.33 25.69 -13.56
N ASP A 165 -22.83 25.36 -12.36
CA ASP A 165 -23.15 23.97 -12.00
C ASP A 165 -24.25 23.38 -12.89
N LYS A 166 -25.27 24.18 -13.22
CA LYS A 166 -26.35 23.77 -14.13
C LYS A 166 -25.82 23.59 -15.55
N LYS A 167 -24.91 24.44 -16.02
CA LYS A 167 -24.26 24.32 -17.34
C LYS A 167 -23.39 23.08 -17.47
N ILE A 168 -22.64 22.73 -16.42
CA ILE A 168 -21.88 21.47 -16.37
C ILE A 168 -22.84 20.28 -16.42
N ALA A 169 -23.89 20.29 -15.60
CA ALA A 169 -24.88 19.22 -15.57
C ALA A 169 -25.60 19.06 -16.93
N ASP A 170 -25.97 20.17 -17.57
CA ASP A 170 -26.58 20.18 -18.89
C ASP A 170 -25.64 19.65 -19.98
N SER A 171 -24.38 20.05 -19.97
CA SER A 171 -23.36 19.56 -20.89
C SER A 171 -23.22 18.04 -20.80
N TYR A 172 -23.13 17.49 -19.58
CA TYR A 172 -23.12 16.04 -19.37
C TYR A 172 -24.41 15.38 -19.86
N TYR A 173 -25.56 16.01 -19.67
CA TYR A 173 -26.85 15.49 -20.13
C TYR A 173 -26.94 15.42 -21.66
N ILE A 174 -26.43 16.43 -22.37
CA ILE A 174 -26.40 16.45 -23.84
C ILE A 174 -25.44 15.40 -24.37
N ILE A 175 -24.22 15.31 -23.81
CA ILE A 175 -23.25 14.26 -24.15
C ILE A 175 -23.88 12.87 -23.97
N ALA A 176 -24.57 12.66 -22.85
CA ALA A 176 -25.26 11.40 -22.57
C ALA A 176 -26.33 11.07 -23.62
N SER A 177 -27.09 12.07 -24.07
CA SER A 177 -28.11 11.93 -25.11
C SER A 177 -27.49 11.51 -26.44
N ASN A 178 -26.39 12.15 -26.84
CA ASN A 178 -25.66 11.84 -28.08
C ASN A 178 -25.06 10.42 -28.05
N TYR A 179 -24.49 10.00 -26.91
CA TYR A 179 -24.04 8.63 -26.74
C TYR A 179 -25.19 7.62 -26.80
N GLY A 180 -26.36 7.95 -26.25
CA GLY A 180 -27.55 7.11 -26.33
C GLY A 180 -28.01 6.89 -27.77
N GLN A 181 -28.05 7.96 -28.58
CA GLN A 181 -28.38 7.89 -30.01
C GLN A 181 -27.35 7.08 -30.80
N SER A 182 -26.07 7.22 -30.47
CA SER A 182 -24.96 6.47 -31.06
C SER A 182 -24.82 5.05 -30.47
N LYS A 183 -25.77 4.62 -29.63
CA LYS A 183 -25.82 3.29 -28.99
C LYS A 183 -24.62 2.96 -28.09
N HIS A 184 -23.89 3.97 -27.64
CA HIS A 184 -22.86 3.87 -26.60
C HIS A 184 -23.51 3.95 -25.21
N TYR A 185 -24.34 2.96 -24.90
CA TYR A 185 -25.26 3.00 -23.75
C TYR A 185 -24.57 3.23 -22.40
N ARG A 186 -23.44 2.56 -22.13
CA ARG A 186 -22.73 2.74 -20.86
C ARG A 186 -22.12 4.13 -20.73
N SER A 187 -21.55 4.67 -21.80
CA SER A 187 -21.09 6.05 -21.85
C SER A 187 -22.24 7.03 -21.62
N ALA A 188 -23.43 6.76 -22.19
CA ALA A 188 -24.63 7.54 -21.92
C ALA A 188 -25.03 7.49 -20.44
N ALA A 189 -25.14 6.30 -19.85
CA ALA A 189 -25.52 6.12 -18.45
C ALA A 189 -24.53 6.83 -17.49
N ASN A 190 -23.22 6.69 -17.74
CA ASN A 190 -22.18 7.37 -16.95
C ASN A 190 -22.33 8.90 -17.00
N ASN A 191 -22.57 9.48 -18.18
CA ASN A 191 -22.72 10.92 -18.32
C ASN A 191 -24.02 11.44 -17.69
N TYR A 192 -25.14 10.73 -17.81
CA TYR A 192 -26.36 11.06 -17.06
C TYR A 192 -26.14 11.00 -15.54
N LYS A 193 -25.39 10.00 -15.06
CA LYS A 193 -24.99 9.91 -13.65
C LYS A 193 -24.13 11.10 -13.22
N TYR A 194 -23.18 11.55 -14.05
CA TYR A 194 -22.40 12.77 -13.76
C TYR A 194 -23.28 14.02 -13.69
N ALA A 195 -24.24 14.18 -14.62
CA ALA A 195 -25.20 15.28 -14.57
C ALA A 195 -26.00 15.28 -13.25
N SER A 196 -26.56 14.12 -12.86
CA SER A 196 -27.32 13.97 -11.61
C SER A 196 -26.47 14.17 -10.35
N LYS A 197 -25.19 13.81 -10.38
CA LYS A 197 -24.27 14.04 -9.26
C LYS A 197 -23.93 15.53 -9.14
N ARG A 198 -23.81 16.22 -10.28
CA ARG A 198 -23.46 17.63 -10.32
C ARG A 198 -24.57 18.51 -9.77
N VAL A 199 -25.79 18.28 -10.22
CA VAL A 199 -26.99 18.94 -9.71
C VAL A 199 -28.01 17.87 -9.34
N ARG A 200 -28.32 17.76 -8.04
CA ARG A 200 -29.31 16.78 -7.56
C ARG A 200 -30.66 17.10 -8.19
N GLY A 201 -31.31 16.08 -8.79
CA GLY A 201 -32.59 16.25 -9.48
C GLY A 201 -32.47 16.99 -10.81
N TYR A 202 -31.29 17.02 -11.44
CA TYR A 202 -31.12 17.63 -12.75
C TYR A 202 -31.92 16.89 -13.83
N LYS A 203 -33.04 17.48 -14.24
CA LYS A 203 -33.99 16.89 -15.20
C LYS A 203 -34.34 15.46 -14.75
N ASP A 204 -34.38 14.53 -15.69
CA ASP A 204 -34.59 13.09 -15.48
C ASP A 204 -33.28 12.28 -15.54
N ALA A 205 -32.11 12.92 -15.36
CA ALA A 205 -30.81 12.29 -15.59
C ALA A 205 -30.59 11.01 -14.76
N ALA A 206 -30.91 11.05 -13.46
CA ALA A 206 -30.81 9.88 -12.58
C ALA A 206 -31.68 8.71 -13.09
N GLN A 207 -32.91 9.02 -13.50
CA GLN A 207 -33.86 8.05 -14.01
C GLN A 207 -33.38 7.45 -15.33
N ARG A 208 -32.89 8.27 -16.27
CA ARG A 208 -32.32 7.79 -17.54
C ARG A 208 -31.11 6.89 -17.35
N ALA A 209 -30.17 7.28 -16.48
CA ALA A 209 -29.03 6.45 -16.13
C ALA A 209 -29.48 5.10 -15.53
N ALA A 210 -30.41 5.14 -14.57
CA ALA A 210 -30.95 3.94 -13.94
C ALA A 210 -31.62 3.00 -14.95
N THR A 211 -32.45 3.53 -15.86
CA THR A 211 -33.09 2.75 -16.93
C THR A 211 -32.07 2.10 -17.86
N ILE A 212 -31.04 2.83 -18.29
CA ILE A 212 -30.01 2.27 -19.17
C ILE A 212 -29.24 1.14 -18.46
N TYR A 213 -28.79 1.35 -17.21
CA TYR A 213 -28.12 0.30 -16.44
C TYR A 213 -29.04 -0.90 -16.19
N TYR A 214 -30.32 -0.68 -15.92
CA TYR A 214 -31.29 -1.75 -15.75
C TYR A 214 -31.43 -2.61 -17.02
N ASN A 215 -31.48 -1.97 -18.19
CA ASN A 215 -31.60 -2.65 -19.48
C ASN A 215 -30.31 -3.39 -19.84
N LEU A 216 -29.14 -2.79 -19.62
CA LEU A 216 -27.84 -3.46 -19.74
C LEU A 216 -27.77 -4.69 -18.83
N GLY A 217 -28.13 -4.53 -17.55
CA GLY A 217 -28.11 -5.61 -16.59
C GLY A 217 -29.09 -6.74 -16.94
N THR A 218 -30.28 -6.40 -17.41
CA THR A 218 -31.27 -7.38 -17.90
C THR A 218 -30.76 -8.13 -19.13
N TYR A 219 -30.15 -7.42 -20.08
CA TYR A 219 -29.53 -8.01 -21.25
C TYR A 219 -28.45 -9.01 -20.85
N PHE A 220 -27.49 -8.62 -20.01
CA PHE A 220 -26.42 -9.51 -19.56
C PHE A 220 -26.94 -10.71 -18.78
N LEU A 221 -27.98 -10.52 -17.97
CA LEU A 221 -28.63 -11.63 -17.26
C LEU A 221 -29.21 -12.64 -18.26
N SER A 222 -29.87 -12.19 -19.32
CA SER A 222 -30.41 -13.07 -20.38
C SER A 222 -29.33 -13.86 -21.13
N LYS A 223 -28.10 -13.32 -21.20
CA LYS A 223 -26.93 -13.95 -21.81
C LYS A 223 -26.11 -14.79 -20.82
N LYS A 224 -26.60 -14.99 -19.60
CA LYS A 224 -25.90 -15.66 -18.48
C LYS A 224 -24.57 -15.00 -18.10
N GLN A 225 -24.40 -13.71 -18.42
CA GLN A 225 -23.25 -12.90 -18.06
C GLN A 225 -23.47 -12.24 -16.71
N CYS A 226 -23.58 -13.07 -15.68
CA CYS A 226 -24.29 -12.73 -14.45
C CYS A 226 -23.55 -11.74 -13.53
N ARG A 227 -22.20 -11.74 -13.50
CA ARG A 227 -21.42 -10.75 -12.75
C ARG A 227 -21.61 -9.33 -13.32
N LYS A 228 -21.51 -9.19 -14.64
CA LYS A 228 -21.76 -7.92 -15.33
C LYS A 228 -23.21 -7.46 -15.18
N ALA A 229 -24.16 -8.40 -15.24
CA ALA A 229 -25.55 -8.12 -14.95
C ALA A 229 -25.75 -7.57 -13.53
N PHE A 230 -25.10 -8.19 -12.53
CA PHE A 230 -25.18 -7.76 -11.14
C PHE A 230 -24.59 -6.36 -10.95
N GLU A 231 -23.44 -6.06 -11.57
CA GLU A 231 -22.81 -4.72 -11.55
C GLU A 231 -23.78 -3.65 -12.08
N ASP A 232 -24.35 -3.88 -13.26
CA ASP A 232 -25.26 -2.94 -13.90
C ASP A 232 -26.57 -2.76 -13.11
N LEU A 233 -27.19 -3.85 -12.66
CA LEU A 233 -28.39 -3.80 -11.82
C LEU A 233 -28.12 -3.11 -10.47
N SER A 234 -26.91 -3.25 -9.91
CA SER A 234 -26.51 -2.57 -8.69
C SER A 234 -26.42 -1.06 -8.90
N GLU A 235 -25.87 -0.60 -10.03
CA GLU A 235 -25.85 0.82 -10.38
C GLU A 235 -27.26 1.38 -10.59
N ALA A 236 -28.14 0.62 -11.25
CA ALA A 236 -29.55 0.98 -11.39
C ALA A 236 -30.24 1.15 -10.02
N LYS A 237 -30.05 0.22 -9.08
CA LYS A 237 -30.62 0.28 -7.72
C LYS A 237 -30.13 1.49 -6.94
N LYS A 238 -28.83 1.82 -7.03
CA LYS A 238 -28.24 2.99 -6.36
C LYS A 238 -28.85 4.30 -6.85
N LEU A 239 -29.10 4.41 -8.15
CA LEU A 239 -29.60 5.64 -8.77
C LEU A 239 -31.12 5.83 -8.59
N SER A 240 -31.89 4.74 -8.53
CA SER A 240 -33.33 4.78 -8.33
C SER A 240 -33.79 3.61 -7.45
N PRO A 241 -33.75 3.77 -6.10
CA PRO A 241 -34.10 2.70 -5.16
C PRO A 241 -35.53 2.17 -5.30
N GLN A 242 -36.44 3.03 -5.78
CA GLN A 242 -37.87 2.76 -6.00
C GLN A 242 -38.18 1.94 -7.26
N PHE A 243 -37.17 1.53 -8.04
CA PHE A 243 -37.37 0.69 -9.21
C PHE A 243 -37.68 -0.75 -8.76
N SER A 244 -38.96 -1.01 -8.47
CA SER A 244 -39.50 -2.19 -7.77
C SER A 244 -39.18 -3.56 -8.39
N SER A 245 -38.64 -3.60 -9.61
CA SER A 245 -38.23 -4.82 -10.31
C SER A 245 -36.72 -5.10 -10.25
N VAL A 246 -35.89 -4.16 -9.78
CA VAL A 246 -34.43 -4.36 -9.74
C VAL A 246 -34.06 -5.44 -8.73
N ASP A 247 -34.67 -5.44 -7.54
CA ASP A 247 -34.27 -6.35 -6.46
C ASP A 247 -34.41 -7.83 -6.88
N LYS A 248 -35.52 -8.18 -7.54
CA LYS A 248 -35.73 -9.55 -8.07
C LYS A 248 -34.66 -9.93 -9.10
N LYS A 249 -34.34 -9.04 -10.05
CA LYS A 249 -33.30 -9.30 -11.07
C LYS A 249 -31.91 -9.31 -10.47
N LEU A 250 -31.65 -8.49 -9.47
CA LEU A 250 -30.37 -8.41 -8.76
C LEU A 250 -30.10 -9.69 -7.99
N SER A 251 -31.11 -10.22 -7.27
CA SER A 251 -31.02 -11.53 -6.61
C SER A 251 -30.76 -12.65 -7.62
N LYS A 252 -31.48 -12.68 -8.76
CA LYS A 252 -31.22 -13.64 -9.84
C LYS A 252 -29.81 -13.54 -10.42
N ALA A 253 -29.32 -12.30 -10.63
CA ALA A 253 -27.97 -12.07 -11.12
C ALA A 253 -26.92 -12.52 -10.11
N LYS A 254 -27.14 -12.28 -8.81
CA LYS A 254 -26.25 -12.74 -7.74
C LYS A 254 -26.19 -14.25 -7.68
N GLU A 255 -27.35 -14.90 -7.68
CA GLU A 255 -27.45 -16.36 -7.65
C GLU A 255 -26.74 -16.98 -8.86
N CYS A 256 -27.03 -16.50 -10.07
CA CYS A 256 -26.38 -16.96 -11.28
C CYS A 256 -24.86 -16.68 -11.32
N ALA A 257 -24.41 -15.57 -10.71
CA ALA A 257 -22.99 -15.24 -10.64
C ALA A 257 -22.22 -16.07 -9.60
N THR A 258 -22.94 -16.68 -8.64
CA THR A 258 -22.32 -17.37 -7.50
C THR A 258 -21.77 -18.73 -7.92
N VAL A 259 -20.45 -18.85 -7.88
CA VAL A 259 -19.73 -20.10 -8.06
C VAL A 259 -19.64 -20.81 -6.71
N LYS A 260 -20.19 -22.02 -6.66
CA LYS A 260 -20.24 -22.86 -5.46
C LYS A 260 -19.19 -23.96 -5.56
N ILE A 261 -18.22 -23.95 -4.66
CA ILE A 261 -17.08 -24.88 -4.63
C ILE A 261 -17.20 -25.72 -3.36
N ALA A 262 -17.33 -27.04 -3.50
CA ALA A 262 -17.44 -27.95 -2.37
C ALA A 262 -16.13 -28.72 -2.15
N PHE A 263 -15.72 -28.80 -0.89
CA PHE A 263 -14.54 -29.55 -0.47
C PHE A 263 -14.99 -30.95 -0.10
N VAL A 264 -14.58 -31.94 -0.89
CA VAL A 264 -15.08 -33.31 -0.75
C VAL A 264 -14.23 -34.06 0.26
N LYS A 265 -12.95 -34.25 -0.08
CA LYS A 265 -12.02 -35.06 0.71
C LYS A 265 -10.57 -34.70 0.40
N PHE A 266 -9.74 -34.66 1.44
CA PHE A 266 -8.28 -34.63 1.30
C PHE A 266 -7.70 -35.86 1.98
N ASP A 267 -7.37 -36.88 1.18
CA ASP A 267 -6.87 -38.14 1.71
C ASP A 267 -5.39 -38.12 2.05
N ASN A 268 -5.04 -38.46 3.30
CA ASN A 268 -3.67 -38.79 3.66
C ASN A 268 -3.45 -40.30 3.62
N THR A 269 -3.15 -40.82 2.42
CA THR A 269 -2.94 -42.27 2.24
C THR A 269 -1.70 -42.83 2.93
N THR A 270 -0.84 -41.96 3.46
CA THR A 270 0.36 -42.39 4.18
C THR A 270 0.06 -42.79 5.62
N GLY A 271 -1.09 -42.35 6.17
CA GLY A 271 -1.44 -42.52 7.59
C GLY A 271 -0.51 -41.79 8.57
N ARG A 272 0.39 -40.92 8.07
CA ARG A 272 1.36 -40.20 8.90
C ARG A 272 0.90 -38.78 9.15
N ASN A 273 0.77 -38.44 10.42
CA ASN A 273 0.55 -37.07 10.89
C ASN A 273 1.88 -36.39 11.21
N LEU A 274 1.92 -35.07 11.10
CA LEU A 274 3.06 -34.26 11.53
C LEU A 274 2.63 -33.45 12.74
N ALA A 275 3.34 -33.60 13.86
CA ALA A 275 3.00 -32.92 15.12
C ALA A 275 1.53 -33.11 15.55
N GLY A 276 0.96 -34.30 15.32
CA GLY A 276 -0.44 -34.63 15.66
C GLY A 276 -1.50 -33.99 14.73
N MET A 277 -1.09 -33.32 13.66
CA MET A 277 -1.99 -32.66 12.72
C MET A 277 -2.55 -33.63 11.67
N GLU A 278 -3.88 -33.62 11.52
CA GLU A 278 -4.58 -34.21 10.37
C GLU A 278 -4.32 -33.35 9.13
N LEU A 279 -3.24 -33.66 8.41
CA LEU A 279 -2.69 -32.81 7.35
C LEU A 279 -3.71 -32.46 6.25
N GLY A 280 -4.55 -33.43 5.86
CA GLY A 280 -5.55 -33.21 4.81
C GLY A 280 -6.56 -32.14 5.19
N ASP A 281 -7.16 -32.28 6.38
CA ASP A 281 -8.13 -31.32 6.92
C ASP A 281 -7.51 -29.95 7.13
N PHE A 282 -6.30 -29.91 7.69
CA PHE A 282 -5.60 -28.65 7.93
C PHE A 282 -5.27 -27.90 6.64
N ILE A 283 -4.82 -28.60 5.59
CA ILE A 283 -4.57 -28.00 4.27
C ILE A 283 -5.88 -27.48 3.66
N PHE A 284 -6.96 -28.26 3.72
CA PHE A 284 -8.26 -27.85 3.18
C PHE A 284 -8.87 -26.66 3.89
N GLU A 285 -8.88 -26.64 5.23
CA GLU A 285 -9.38 -25.50 5.98
C GLU A 285 -8.53 -24.24 5.76
N THR A 286 -7.20 -24.39 5.60
CA THR A 286 -6.32 -23.27 5.26
C THR A 286 -6.60 -22.72 3.87
N ILE A 287 -6.76 -23.58 2.86
CA ILE A 287 -7.15 -23.17 1.49
C ILE A 287 -8.50 -22.46 1.53
N LYS A 288 -9.50 -23.06 2.16
CA LYS A 288 -10.86 -22.55 2.26
C LYS A 288 -10.89 -21.17 2.90
N THR A 289 -10.24 -21.01 4.05
CA THR A 289 -10.13 -19.73 4.77
C THR A 289 -9.47 -18.66 3.89
N LYS A 290 -8.33 -18.99 3.24
CA LYS A 290 -7.63 -18.04 2.37
C LYS A 290 -8.46 -17.64 1.15
N VAL A 291 -9.14 -18.60 0.52
CA VAL A 291 -10.04 -18.31 -0.62
C VAL A 291 -11.21 -17.44 -0.16
N GLN A 292 -11.88 -17.76 0.95
CA GLN A 292 -13.00 -16.95 1.46
C GLN A 292 -12.60 -15.51 1.76
N ASN A 293 -11.40 -15.30 2.32
CA ASN A 293 -10.91 -13.97 2.66
C ASN A 293 -10.50 -13.12 1.44
N GLN A 294 -10.17 -13.75 0.31
CA GLN A 294 -9.63 -13.08 -0.87
C GLN A 294 -10.60 -13.06 -2.06
N ALA A 295 -11.60 -13.93 -2.07
CA ALA A 295 -12.55 -14.05 -3.16
C ALA A 295 -13.54 -12.89 -3.19
N SER A 296 -14.08 -12.62 -4.37
CA SER A 296 -15.25 -11.81 -4.54
C SER A 296 -16.47 -12.43 -3.84
N GLN A 297 -17.50 -11.61 -3.63
CA GLN A 297 -18.79 -12.04 -3.08
C GLN A 297 -19.51 -13.17 -3.87
N PHE A 298 -18.96 -13.56 -5.02
CA PHE A 298 -19.52 -14.56 -5.90
C PHE A 298 -18.88 -15.94 -5.72
N ILE A 299 -17.92 -16.12 -4.81
CA ILE A 299 -17.44 -17.46 -4.45
C ILE A 299 -18.12 -17.88 -3.15
N ARG A 300 -18.79 -19.03 -3.19
CA ARG A 300 -19.34 -19.69 -2.01
C ARG A 300 -18.67 -21.04 -1.83
N MET A 301 -17.99 -21.19 -0.71
CA MET A 301 -17.40 -22.46 -0.32
C MET A 301 -18.43 -23.27 0.45
N LEU A 302 -18.53 -24.56 0.16
CA LEU A 302 -19.34 -25.52 0.90
C LEU A 302 -18.41 -26.48 1.64
N ASP A 303 -18.70 -26.70 2.91
CA ASP A 303 -18.06 -27.75 3.70
C ASP A 303 -18.65 -29.13 3.37
N ARG A 304 -18.00 -30.17 3.88
CA ARG A 304 -18.40 -31.56 3.66
C ARG A 304 -19.79 -31.85 4.23
N GLU A 305 -20.14 -31.27 5.36
CA GLU A 305 -21.46 -31.48 5.99
C GLU A 305 -22.59 -30.92 5.11
N GLN A 306 -22.45 -29.67 4.62
CA GLN A 306 -23.36 -29.07 3.66
C GLN A 306 -23.45 -29.89 2.37
N LEU A 307 -22.31 -30.42 1.90
CA LEU A 307 -22.27 -31.28 0.73
C LEU A 307 -23.06 -32.58 0.95
N LEU A 308 -22.92 -33.21 2.12
CA LEU A 308 -23.62 -34.45 2.47
C LEU A 308 -25.12 -34.23 2.62
N VAL A 309 -25.54 -33.11 3.23
CA VAL A 309 -26.96 -32.73 3.30
C VAL A 309 -27.54 -32.56 1.90
N LEU A 310 -26.86 -31.83 1.02
CA LEU A 310 -27.30 -31.65 -0.38
C LEU A 310 -27.37 -32.98 -1.15
N ALA A 311 -26.39 -33.86 -0.95
CA ALA A 311 -26.38 -35.18 -1.59
C ALA A 311 -27.54 -36.05 -1.11
N GLN A 312 -27.82 -36.05 0.19
CA GLN A 312 -28.93 -36.79 0.79
C GLN A 312 -30.30 -36.27 0.31
N GLU A 313 -30.49 -34.94 0.27
CA GLU A 313 -31.71 -34.30 -0.26
C GLU A 313 -31.98 -34.69 -1.72
N GLN A 314 -30.92 -34.85 -2.51
CA GLN A 314 -31.00 -35.23 -3.92
C GLN A 314 -30.94 -36.76 -4.14
N GLN A 315 -31.01 -37.56 -3.07
CA GLN A 315 -30.96 -39.03 -3.12
C GLN A 315 -29.70 -39.58 -3.83
N ILE A 316 -28.60 -38.83 -3.80
CA ILE A 316 -27.30 -39.25 -4.34
C ILE A 316 -26.61 -40.12 -3.29
N SER A 317 -26.22 -41.33 -3.69
CA SER A 317 -25.46 -42.22 -2.80
C SER A 317 -24.14 -41.56 -2.38
N THR A 318 -23.95 -41.41 -1.08
CA THR A 318 -22.75 -40.80 -0.48
C THR A 318 -21.47 -41.58 -0.79
N GLY A 319 -21.59 -42.87 -1.15
CA GLY A 319 -20.48 -43.69 -1.61
C GLY A 319 -19.79 -43.14 -2.88
N TYR A 320 -20.47 -42.32 -3.69
CA TYR A 320 -19.85 -41.63 -4.83
C TYR A 320 -18.93 -40.48 -4.41
N LEU A 321 -19.11 -39.91 -3.21
CA LEU A 321 -18.24 -38.86 -2.65
C LEU A 321 -16.97 -39.44 -2.01
N ASP A 322 -16.95 -40.75 -1.75
CA ASP A 322 -15.79 -41.48 -1.25
C ASP A 322 -14.96 -42.14 -2.38
N LEU A 323 -15.40 -42.01 -3.65
CA LEU A 323 -14.63 -42.50 -4.80
C LEU A 323 -13.37 -41.65 -5.02
N ASP A 324 -12.25 -42.33 -5.30
CA ASP A 324 -11.02 -41.68 -5.75
C ASP A 324 -11.32 -40.82 -7.00
N SER A 325 -10.67 -39.65 -7.10
CA SER A 325 -10.90 -38.66 -8.18
C SER A 325 -10.76 -39.17 -9.63
N GLY A 326 -10.26 -40.40 -9.84
CA GLY A 326 -10.19 -41.07 -11.15
C GLY A 326 -11.40 -41.97 -11.48
N SER A 327 -12.22 -42.28 -10.48
CA SER A 327 -13.40 -43.16 -10.58
C SER A 327 -14.72 -42.41 -10.36
N ALA A 328 -14.65 -41.18 -9.85
CA ALA A 328 -15.79 -40.27 -9.78
C ALA A 328 -16.16 -39.86 -11.21
N GLY A 329 -17.14 -40.55 -11.82
CA GLY A 329 -17.84 -40.05 -13.00
C GLY A 329 -18.51 -38.69 -12.72
N SER A 330 -19.23 -38.12 -13.69
CA SER A 330 -19.97 -36.88 -13.48
C SER A 330 -20.94 -37.00 -12.30
N ILE A 331 -20.65 -36.32 -11.19
CA ILE A 331 -21.56 -36.20 -10.04
C ILE A 331 -22.38 -34.93 -10.25
N ASN A 332 -23.52 -35.07 -10.93
CA ASN A 332 -24.43 -33.96 -11.15
C ASN A 332 -25.18 -33.63 -9.85
N LEU A 333 -24.51 -32.92 -8.95
CA LEU A 333 -25.08 -32.39 -7.72
C LEU A 333 -25.60 -30.97 -7.98
N GLU A 334 -26.92 -30.82 -7.99
CA GLU A 334 -27.53 -29.51 -8.19
C GLU A 334 -27.12 -28.56 -7.06
N GLY A 335 -26.76 -27.33 -7.41
CA GLY A 335 -26.26 -26.36 -6.44
C GLY A 335 -24.76 -26.50 -6.12
N VAL A 336 -24.00 -27.37 -6.79
CA VAL A 336 -22.54 -27.39 -6.71
C VAL A 336 -21.95 -27.27 -8.11
N HIS A 337 -21.01 -26.35 -8.29
CA HIS A 337 -20.35 -26.14 -9.58
C HIS A 337 -19.04 -26.91 -9.68
N TYR A 338 -18.26 -26.90 -8.60
CA TYR A 338 -16.94 -27.51 -8.56
C TYR A 338 -16.74 -28.33 -7.29
N LEU A 339 -16.05 -29.46 -7.44
CA LEU A 339 -15.66 -30.38 -6.37
C LEU A 339 -14.14 -30.35 -6.22
N VAL A 340 -13.66 -30.21 -4.97
CA VAL A 340 -12.24 -30.19 -4.64
C VAL A 340 -11.85 -31.51 -3.98
N PHE A 341 -10.85 -32.17 -4.55
CA PHE A 341 -10.27 -33.42 -4.06
C PHE A 341 -8.79 -33.23 -3.80
N GLY A 342 -8.29 -33.77 -2.70
CA GLY A 342 -6.88 -33.78 -2.33
C GLY A 342 -6.39 -35.18 -2.00
N LYS A 343 -5.11 -35.43 -2.26
CA LYS A 343 -4.44 -36.67 -1.86
C LYS A 343 -2.98 -36.40 -1.52
N ILE A 344 -2.54 -36.81 -0.34
CA ILE A 344 -1.13 -36.91 0.03
C ILE A 344 -0.72 -38.37 -0.19
N ASN A 345 0.29 -38.54 -1.04
CA ASN A 345 0.87 -39.85 -1.37
C ASN A 345 2.17 -40.10 -0.59
N GLN A 346 2.82 -39.04 -0.09
CA GLN A 346 4.08 -39.17 0.63
C GLN A 346 4.21 -38.12 1.74
N VAL A 347 4.57 -38.58 2.94
CA VAL A 347 5.03 -37.77 4.07
C VAL A 347 6.32 -38.40 4.56
N ARG A 348 7.45 -37.73 4.31
CA ARG A 348 8.77 -38.22 4.68
C ARG A 348 9.40 -37.26 5.69
N VAL A 349 9.69 -37.78 6.87
CA VAL A 349 10.50 -37.11 7.89
C VAL A 349 11.85 -37.81 7.93
N VAL A 350 12.92 -37.05 7.75
CA VAL A 350 14.31 -37.53 7.83
C VAL A 350 15.00 -36.79 8.96
N HIS A 351 15.41 -37.54 9.97
CA HIS A 351 16.14 -37.05 11.13
C HIS A 351 17.23 -38.07 11.47
N PRO A 352 18.46 -37.90 10.95
CA PRO A 352 19.56 -38.82 11.20
C PRO A 352 19.98 -38.90 12.67
N GLY A 353 19.58 -37.90 13.48
CA GLY A 353 19.96 -37.75 14.87
C GLY A 353 21.26 -36.96 15.05
N LEU A 354 21.52 -36.58 16.30
CA LEU A 354 22.67 -35.79 16.68
C LEU A 354 23.98 -36.56 16.44
N SER A 355 24.78 -36.09 15.49
CA SER A 355 26.15 -36.53 15.28
C SER A 355 27.10 -35.77 16.19
N LYS A 356 28.15 -36.44 16.67
CA LYS A 356 29.17 -35.87 17.53
C LYS A 356 30.56 -36.24 17.01
N ASN A 357 31.34 -35.22 16.66
CA ASN A 357 32.73 -35.37 16.24
C ASN A 357 33.65 -34.62 17.19
N ARG A 358 34.70 -35.29 17.69
CA ARG A 358 35.70 -34.64 18.54
C ARG A 358 36.76 -33.98 17.69
N VAL A 359 37.03 -32.70 17.94
CA VAL A 359 37.99 -31.89 17.19
C VAL A 359 39.06 -31.37 18.14
N SER A 360 40.29 -31.33 17.64
CA SER A 360 41.43 -30.73 18.31
C SER A 360 41.85 -29.50 17.53
N ASP A 361 41.99 -28.39 18.23
CA ASP A 361 42.27 -27.11 17.59
C ASP A 361 43.19 -26.24 18.46
N LYS A 362 43.79 -25.22 17.85
CA LYS A 362 44.76 -24.35 18.54
C LYS A 362 44.10 -23.10 19.11
N TYR A 363 44.63 -22.63 20.24
CA TYR A 363 44.33 -21.30 20.77
C TYR A 363 45.60 -20.60 21.24
N SER A 364 45.52 -19.28 21.34
CA SER A 364 46.59 -18.45 21.89
C SER A 364 46.25 -18.01 23.31
N TYR A 365 47.23 -18.04 24.22
CA TYR A 365 47.10 -17.51 25.57
C TYR A 365 48.29 -16.63 25.94
N SER A 366 48.06 -15.62 26.77
CA SER A 366 49.06 -14.63 27.15
C SER A 366 49.73 -15.00 28.47
N VAL A 367 51.07 -15.07 28.51
CA VAL A 367 51.86 -15.28 29.72
C VAL A 367 52.74 -14.08 30.02
N LYS A 368 52.88 -13.77 31.31
CA LYS A 368 53.77 -12.74 31.82
C LYS A 368 55.18 -13.32 31.99
N VAL A 369 56.12 -12.91 31.13
CA VAL A 369 57.51 -13.37 31.17
C VAL A 369 58.38 -12.28 31.76
N PRO A 370 59.13 -12.55 32.86
CA PRO A 370 60.09 -11.59 33.37
C PRO A 370 61.29 -11.49 32.42
N TYR A 371 61.74 -10.27 32.16
CA TYR A 371 62.98 -9.99 31.45
C TYR A 371 63.75 -8.88 32.17
N VAL A 372 65.04 -8.80 31.91
CA VAL A 372 65.89 -7.72 32.44
C VAL A 372 66.06 -6.71 31.32
N ASP A 373 65.62 -5.48 31.56
CA ASP A 373 65.81 -4.41 30.59
C ASP A 373 67.29 -4.02 30.49
N LYS A 374 67.65 -3.25 29.46
CA LYS A 374 69.02 -2.76 29.23
C LYS A 374 69.65 -1.98 30.40
N ASN A 375 68.85 -1.62 31.42
CA ASN A 375 69.28 -0.91 32.62
C ASN A 375 69.36 -1.83 33.85
N GLY A 376 69.28 -3.15 33.67
CA GLY A 376 69.37 -4.12 34.76
C GLY A 376 68.09 -4.28 35.59
N LYS A 377 66.98 -3.63 35.23
CA LYS A 377 65.73 -3.68 36.01
C LYS A 377 64.84 -4.83 35.53
N ARG A 378 64.32 -5.61 36.49
CA ARG A 378 63.32 -6.65 36.21
C ARG A 378 62.03 -6.00 35.71
N ARG A 379 61.61 -6.36 34.51
CA ARG A 379 60.36 -5.97 33.85
C ARG A 379 59.60 -7.22 33.46
N THR A 380 58.34 -7.06 33.09
CA THR A 380 57.49 -8.14 32.62
C THR A 380 56.95 -7.78 31.25
N GLU A 381 57.07 -8.68 30.29
CA GLU A 381 56.45 -8.57 28.98
C GLU A 381 55.34 -9.63 28.83
N ILE A 382 54.30 -9.32 28.07
CA ILE A 382 53.24 -10.29 27.75
C ILE A 382 53.66 -10.99 26.46
N LYS A 383 53.82 -12.31 26.52
CA LYS A 383 54.03 -13.15 25.33
C LYS A 383 52.82 -14.01 25.09
N TRP A 384 52.39 -14.11 23.84
CA TRP A 384 51.38 -15.06 23.41
C TRP A 384 52.03 -16.40 23.09
N ARG A 385 51.44 -17.48 23.58
CA ARG A 385 51.85 -18.85 23.33
C ARG A 385 50.67 -19.65 22.80
N GLU A 386 50.96 -20.69 22.02
CA GLU A 386 49.95 -21.61 21.54
C GLU A 386 49.66 -22.68 22.59
N GLY A 387 48.37 -22.97 22.79
CA GLY A 387 47.85 -24.13 23.50
C GLY A 387 46.95 -24.94 22.58
N THR A 388 46.67 -26.18 22.97
CA THR A 388 45.72 -27.05 22.28
C THR A 388 44.44 -27.14 23.10
N MET A 389 43.30 -26.94 22.44
CA MET A 389 41.97 -27.20 23.00
C MET A 389 41.36 -28.41 22.31
N LEU A 390 40.52 -29.12 23.05
CA LEU A 390 39.65 -30.16 22.53
C LEU A 390 38.20 -29.70 22.70
N TYR A 391 37.38 -29.89 21.68
CA TYR A 391 35.94 -29.69 21.79
C TYR A 391 35.20 -30.70 20.93
N SER A 392 33.88 -30.76 21.07
CA SER A 392 33.01 -31.60 20.25
C SER A 392 32.18 -30.72 19.33
N ILE A 393 32.17 -31.02 18.04
CA ILE A 393 31.21 -30.49 17.08
C ILE A 393 29.99 -31.40 17.09
N TYR A 394 28.84 -30.77 17.23
CA TYR A 394 27.53 -31.39 17.22
C TYR A 394 26.79 -30.95 15.97
N GLU A 395 26.32 -31.90 15.18
CA GLU A 395 25.56 -31.66 13.95
C GLU A 395 24.24 -32.40 14.04
N ASP A 396 23.15 -31.73 13.67
CA ASP A 396 21.85 -32.37 13.58
C ASP A 396 21.03 -31.75 12.44
N LYS A 397 20.18 -32.57 11.83
CA LYS A 397 19.35 -32.18 10.71
C LYS A 397 17.98 -32.83 10.82
N LEU A 398 16.97 -32.04 10.51
CA LEU A 398 15.59 -32.50 10.36
C LEU A 398 15.06 -31.99 9.02
N SER A 399 14.43 -32.87 8.26
CA SER A 399 13.86 -32.55 6.95
C SER A 399 12.50 -33.20 6.79
N VAL A 400 11.54 -32.44 6.30
CA VAL A 400 10.16 -32.86 6.06
C VAL A 400 9.83 -32.65 4.59
N THR A 401 9.32 -33.68 3.94
CA THR A 401 8.86 -33.63 2.55
C THR A 401 7.44 -34.14 2.46
N ILE A 402 6.57 -33.38 1.79
CA ILE A 402 5.18 -33.76 1.51
C ILE A 402 4.99 -33.78 0.00
N SER A 403 4.37 -34.84 -0.52
CA SER A 403 4.01 -34.92 -1.94
C SER A 403 2.61 -35.49 -2.13
N GLY A 404 1.93 -35.01 -3.16
CA GLY A 404 0.51 -35.28 -3.35
C GLY A 404 -0.07 -34.51 -4.54
N SER A 405 -1.39 -34.42 -4.58
CA SER A 405 -2.09 -33.64 -5.60
C SER A 405 -3.42 -33.09 -5.10
N ILE A 406 -3.82 -31.94 -5.64
CA ILE A 406 -5.15 -31.36 -5.47
C ILE A 406 -5.78 -31.18 -6.85
N ARG A 407 -7.02 -31.62 -7.00
CA ARG A 407 -7.80 -31.53 -8.23
C ARG A 407 -9.10 -30.80 -7.98
N ILE A 408 -9.50 -29.97 -8.93
CA ILE A 408 -10.80 -29.32 -8.95
C ILE A 408 -11.53 -29.75 -10.22
N VAL A 409 -12.69 -30.35 -10.01
CA VAL A 409 -13.50 -31.01 -11.04
C VAL A 409 -14.80 -30.25 -11.19
N GLU A 410 -15.24 -30.00 -12.43
CA GLU A 410 -16.58 -29.48 -12.70
C GLU A 410 -17.61 -30.57 -12.40
N ALA A 411 -18.53 -30.33 -11.46
CA ALA A 411 -19.45 -31.35 -10.94
C ALA A 411 -20.30 -31.97 -12.05
N LYS A 412 -20.85 -31.12 -12.93
CA LYS A 412 -21.76 -31.53 -14.00
C LYS A 412 -21.11 -32.43 -15.05
N THR A 413 -19.85 -32.16 -15.43
CA THR A 413 -19.19 -32.83 -16.57
C THR A 413 -18.12 -33.83 -16.14
N GLY A 414 -17.64 -33.75 -14.90
CA GLY A 414 -16.49 -34.53 -14.43
C GLY A 414 -15.14 -34.03 -14.97
N VAL A 415 -15.10 -32.91 -15.71
CA VAL A 415 -13.86 -32.40 -16.30
C VAL A 415 -12.97 -31.77 -15.22
N VAL A 416 -11.68 -32.14 -15.22
CA VAL A 416 -10.67 -31.53 -14.33
C VAL A 416 -10.29 -30.15 -14.86
N ILE A 417 -10.61 -29.10 -14.09
CA ILE A 417 -10.34 -27.70 -14.45
C ILE A 417 -9.03 -27.20 -13.84
N ILE A 418 -8.67 -27.72 -12.65
CA ILE A 418 -7.39 -27.45 -11.99
C ILE A 418 -6.80 -28.78 -11.55
N ASN A 419 -5.54 -29.01 -11.90
CA ASN A 419 -4.71 -30.09 -11.37
C ASN A 419 -3.42 -29.47 -10.81
N HIS A 420 -3.16 -29.68 -9.54
CA HIS A 420 -1.98 -29.16 -8.85
C HIS A 420 -1.24 -30.31 -8.20
N GLN A 421 0.04 -30.44 -8.55
CA GLN A 421 0.94 -31.39 -7.90
C GLN A 421 1.60 -30.70 -6.70
N ILE A 422 1.58 -31.36 -5.56
CA ILE A 422 2.24 -30.94 -4.33
C ILE A 422 3.61 -31.61 -4.29
N SER A 423 4.66 -30.81 -4.13
CA SER A 423 6.02 -31.28 -3.87
C SER A 423 6.72 -30.24 -3.01
N GLU A 424 6.53 -30.35 -1.70
CA GLU A 424 6.99 -29.37 -0.73
C GLU A 424 8.07 -29.96 0.15
N HIS A 425 9.12 -29.18 0.40
CA HIS A 425 10.26 -29.58 1.21
C HIS A 425 10.61 -28.46 2.19
N GLN A 426 10.85 -28.83 3.44
CA GLN A 426 11.41 -27.95 4.46
C GLN A 426 12.50 -28.70 5.22
N SER A 427 13.57 -27.99 5.56
CA SER A 427 14.66 -28.54 6.35
C SER A 427 15.21 -27.52 7.30
N ASP A 428 15.86 -28.03 8.34
CA ASP A 428 16.54 -27.23 9.33
C ASP A 428 17.75 -27.99 9.84
N GLU A 429 18.82 -27.25 10.08
CA GLU A 429 20.13 -27.80 10.39
C GLU A 429 20.78 -26.97 11.49
N ILE A 430 21.42 -27.68 12.43
CA ILE A 430 22.23 -27.07 13.49
C ILE A 430 23.64 -27.64 13.44
N MET A 431 24.59 -26.77 13.73
CA MET A 431 25.98 -27.12 13.93
C MET A 431 26.53 -26.23 15.03
N TYR A 432 27.01 -26.82 16.12
CA TYR A 432 27.55 -26.08 17.26
C TYR A 432 28.72 -26.80 17.93
N ALA A 433 29.57 -26.04 18.60
CA ALA A 433 30.70 -26.57 19.37
C ALA A 433 30.39 -26.53 20.88
N ASN A 434 30.72 -27.61 21.58
CA ASN A 434 30.56 -27.71 23.03
C ASN A 434 31.60 -28.65 23.65
N ASN A 435 31.58 -28.80 24.99
CA ASN A 435 32.52 -29.63 25.74
C ASN A 435 33.97 -29.23 25.51
N PHE A 436 34.22 -27.91 25.56
CA PHE A 436 35.55 -27.35 25.45
C PHE A 436 36.42 -27.79 26.64
N SER A 437 37.61 -28.27 26.34
CA SER A 437 38.62 -28.68 27.30
C SER A 437 39.95 -28.07 26.88
N ALA A 438 40.49 -27.22 27.74
CA ALA A 438 41.77 -26.58 27.55
C ALA A 438 42.44 -26.38 28.91
N PRO A 439 43.78 -26.40 28.98
CA PRO A 439 44.51 -26.08 30.21
C PRO A 439 44.25 -24.67 30.76
N HIS A 440 43.81 -23.73 29.91
CA HIS A 440 43.52 -22.36 30.27
C HIS A 440 42.01 -22.07 30.14
N ASP A 441 41.51 -21.16 30.97
CA ASP A 441 40.14 -20.65 30.88
C ASP A 441 39.92 -19.93 29.54
N LEU A 442 39.15 -20.58 28.65
CA LEU A 442 38.85 -20.07 27.31
C LEU A 442 37.95 -18.82 27.34
N SER A 443 37.33 -18.48 28.47
CA SER A 443 36.55 -17.24 28.64
C SER A 443 37.39 -16.04 29.05
N SER A 444 38.67 -16.25 29.40
CA SER A 444 39.57 -15.18 29.83
C SER A 444 39.96 -14.25 28.68
N ARG A 445 40.04 -12.94 28.96
CA ARG A 445 40.61 -11.93 28.04
C ARG A 445 42.07 -12.19 27.67
N SER A 446 42.76 -13.07 28.42
CA SER A 446 44.12 -13.52 28.14
C SER A 446 44.18 -14.71 27.19
N VAL A 447 43.06 -15.14 26.63
CA VAL A 447 42.93 -16.26 25.69
C VAL A 447 42.22 -15.78 24.41
N SER A 448 42.67 -16.26 23.26
CA SER A 448 42.10 -15.94 21.95
C SER A 448 42.12 -17.17 21.07
N TYR A 449 41.02 -17.40 20.35
CA TYR A 449 40.85 -18.49 19.39
C TYR A 449 40.03 -18.00 18.19
N SER A 450 39.91 -18.82 17.15
CA SER A 450 39.27 -18.40 15.89
C SER A 450 37.82 -17.95 16.11
N SER A 451 37.40 -16.97 15.32
CA SER A 451 36.02 -16.49 15.29
C SER A 451 35.03 -17.60 14.91
N ASP A 452 35.47 -18.58 14.14
CA ASP A 452 34.63 -19.71 13.74
C ASP A 452 34.27 -20.59 14.94
N ILE A 453 35.23 -20.88 15.81
CA ILE A 453 34.99 -21.61 17.06
C ILE A 453 34.06 -20.80 17.96
N HIS A 454 34.25 -19.47 18.04
CA HIS A 454 33.37 -18.58 18.80
C HIS A 454 31.93 -18.55 18.24
N ASN A 455 31.78 -18.58 16.91
CA ASN A 455 30.47 -18.65 16.27
C ASN A 455 29.81 -20.00 16.54
N LEU A 456 30.56 -21.10 16.43
CA LEU A 456 30.08 -22.44 16.73
C LEU A 456 29.71 -22.61 18.21
N SER A 457 30.43 -21.99 19.15
CA SER A 457 30.10 -22.08 20.58
C SER A 457 28.79 -21.38 20.93
N ASN A 458 28.49 -20.30 20.21
CA ASN A 458 27.29 -19.47 20.39
C ASN A 458 26.16 -19.85 19.42
N ALA A 459 26.36 -20.87 18.59
CA ALA A 459 25.34 -21.33 17.65
C ALA A 459 24.14 -21.96 18.36
N ARG A 460 23.00 -21.89 17.67
CA ARG A 460 21.76 -22.56 18.05
C ARG A 460 21.97 -24.05 18.27
N ARG A 461 21.33 -24.58 19.32
CA ARG A 461 21.51 -25.98 19.76
C ARG A 461 20.29 -26.86 19.53
N GLU A 462 19.18 -26.27 19.10
CA GLU A 462 17.90 -26.97 18.92
C GLU A 462 17.37 -26.78 17.51
N LEU A 463 16.92 -27.89 16.93
CA LEU A 463 16.17 -27.91 15.68
C LEU A 463 14.78 -27.30 15.90
N LYS A 464 14.21 -26.72 14.86
CA LYS A 464 12.81 -26.28 14.90
C LYS A 464 11.88 -27.48 15.01
N ASP A 465 10.76 -27.27 15.70
CA ASP A 465 9.71 -28.27 15.81
C ASP A 465 9.11 -28.65 14.45
N VAL A 466 8.74 -29.93 14.31
CA VAL A 466 8.14 -30.48 13.08
C VAL A 466 6.86 -29.73 12.70
N GLY A 467 6.09 -29.26 13.68
CA GLY A 467 4.88 -28.45 13.47
C GLY A 467 5.15 -27.13 12.76
N VAL A 468 6.33 -26.52 12.95
CA VAL A 468 6.73 -25.31 12.21
C VAL A 468 6.89 -25.62 10.72
N PHE A 469 7.45 -26.78 10.37
CA PHE A 469 7.54 -27.21 8.97
C PHE A 469 6.17 -27.55 8.39
N ALA A 470 5.32 -28.26 9.14
CA ALA A 470 3.97 -28.61 8.71
C ALA A 470 3.14 -27.35 8.39
N ASN A 471 3.22 -26.32 9.25
CA ASN A 471 2.55 -25.04 9.01
C ASN A 471 3.06 -24.34 7.75
N ARG A 472 4.39 -24.21 7.58
CA ARG A 472 4.96 -23.54 6.40
C ARG A 472 4.63 -24.26 5.10
N ILE A 473 4.69 -25.59 5.09
CA ILE A 473 4.31 -26.40 3.94
C ILE A 473 2.83 -26.20 3.62
N THR A 474 1.97 -26.25 4.64
CA THR A 474 0.52 -26.03 4.46
C THR A 474 0.23 -24.64 3.91
N GLU A 475 0.90 -23.61 4.44
CA GLU A 475 0.76 -22.24 3.93
C GLU A 475 1.20 -22.12 2.47
N SER A 476 2.31 -22.77 2.09
CA SER A 476 2.81 -22.82 0.70
C SER A 476 1.75 -23.39 -0.24
N ILE A 477 1.27 -24.61 0.06
CA ILE A 477 0.24 -25.31 -0.72
C ILE A 477 -1.03 -24.47 -0.80
N ALA A 478 -1.46 -23.90 0.33
CA ALA A 478 -2.69 -23.15 0.39
C ALA A 478 -2.61 -21.86 -0.41
N ASN A 479 -1.51 -21.12 -0.33
CA ASN A 479 -1.29 -19.91 -1.12
C ASN A 479 -1.33 -20.21 -2.62
N ASP A 480 -0.69 -21.28 -3.06
CA ASP A 480 -0.66 -21.70 -4.46
C ASP A 480 -2.04 -22.08 -4.99
N MET A 481 -2.78 -22.87 -4.22
CA MET A 481 -4.14 -23.26 -4.57
C MET A 481 -5.12 -22.09 -4.53
N THR A 482 -5.04 -21.20 -3.55
CA THR A 482 -5.87 -19.99 -3.50
C THR A 482 -5.66 -19.15 -4.77
N ARG A 483 -4.41 -18.90 -5.17
CA ARG A 483 -4.13 -18.16 -6.42
C ARG A 483 -4.73 -18.85 -7.63
N LYS A 484 -4.60 -20.18 -7.75
CA LYS A 484 -5.18 -20.94 -8.86
C LYS A 484 -6.71 -20.85 -8.88
N ILE A 485 -7.37 -21.05 -7.75
CA ILE A 485 -8.83 -20.96 -7.60
C ILE A 485 -9.33 -19.58 -8.02
N LEU A 486 -8.79 -18.51 -7.44
CA LEU A 486 -9.23 -17.15 -7.73
C LEU A 486 -8.98 -16.79 -9.20
N SER A 487 -7.82 -17.17 -9.73
CA SER A 487 -7.47 -16.91 -11.13
C SER A 487 -8.34 -17.66 -12.12
N LYS A 488 -8.93 -18.80 -11.77
CA LYS A 488 -9.69 -19.61 -12.74
C LYS A 488 -11.20 -19.47 -12.55
N LEU A 489 -11.65 -19.39 -11.31
CA LEU A 489 -13.06 -19.49 -10.93
C LEU A 489 -13.66 -18.17 -10.45
N ASP A 490 -12.82 -17.18 -10.10
CA ASP A 490 -13.28 -15.89 -9.59
C ASP A 490 -13.04 -14.71 -10.54
N ARG A 491 -13.13 -14.94 -11.85
CA ARG A 491 -12.95 -13.88 -12.86
C ARG A 491 -14.28 -13.30 -13.33
N THR A 492 -14.30 -11.98 -13.51
CA THR A 492 -15.32 -11.31 -14.33
C THR A 492 -14.80 -11.23 -15.77
N PRO A 493 -15.42 -11.93 -16.74
CA PRO A 493 -14.99 -11.82 -18.13
C PRO A 493 -15.19 -10.39 -18.66
N SER A 494 -14.21 -9.88 -19.40
CA SER A 494 -14.35 -8.62 -20.14
C SER A 494 -15.28 -8.87 -21.33
N ILE A 495 -16.45 -8.23 -21.30
CA ILE A 495 -17.50 -8.41 -22.30
C ILE A 495 -17.86 -7.02 -22.83
N SER A 496 -18.01 -6.89 -24.15
CA SER A 496 -18.48 -5.66 -24.78
C SER A 496 -19.95 -5.37 -24.46
N ASP A 497 -20.34 -4.10 -24.53
CA ASP A 497 -21.75 -3.74 -24.40
C ASP A 497 -22.55 -4.11 -25.67
N PRO A 498 -23.86 -4.39 -25.54
CA PRO A 498 -24.70 -4.63 -26.70
C PRO A 498 -24.81 -3.37 -27.55
N THR A 499 -24.90 -3.58 -28.88
CA THR A 499 -25.17 -2.51 -29.84
C THR A 499 -26.66 -2.23 -30.00
N ASN A 500 -27.54 -3.05 -29.42
CA ASN A 500 -28.99 -2.82 -29.38
C ASN A 500 -29.54 -3.17 -28.00
N LEU A 501 -30.23 -2.23 -27.36
CA LEU A 501 -31.01 -2.47 -26.14
C LEU A 501 -32.50 -2.28 -26.45
N THR A 502 -33.32 -3.23 -26.02
CA THR A 502 -34.77 -3.05 -25.94
C THR A 502 -35.07 -2.16 -24.73
N PHE A 503 -35.64 -0.98 -24.97
CA PHE A 503 -35.98 0.00 -23.94
C PHE A 503 -37.41 -0.17 -23.44
#